data_AF-A0A7W7WF93-F1
#
_entry.id   AF-A0A7W7WF93-F1
#
_cell.length_a   1.000
_cell.length_b   1.000
_cell.length_c   1.000
_cell.angle_alpha   90.00
_cell.angle_beta   90.00
_cell.angle_gamma   90.00
#
_symmetry.space_group_name_H-M   'P 1'
#
loop_
_entity.id
_entity.type
_entity.pdbx_description
1 polymer ?
#
loop_
_entity_poly.entity_id
_entity_poly.type
_entity_poly.pdbx_seq_one_letter_code
_entity_poly.pdbx_strand_id
1 'polypeptide(L)' 'METNTDRDPAASLVEVAEFRTDSRYRLVHFAGAGWEPLAPEEFEPRVREHFPDLDPHDAVKVRWADRPWEWPAWHPGEA' A
#
# COMPACT_ATOMS: atom_id res chain seq x y z
N MET A 1 10.79 -2.87 -25.01
CA MET A 1 10.59 -2.54 -23.58
C MET A 1 9.10 -2.45 -23.38
N GLU A 2 8.46 -3.61 -23.23
CA GLU A 2 7.01 -3.71 -23.18
C GLU A 2 6.72 -4.44 -21.89
N THR A 3 6.32 -3.69 -20.86
CA THR A 3 5.77 -4.27 -19.63
C THR A 3 4.37 -4.76 -19.96
N ASN A 4 4.31 -5.88 -20.68
CA ASN A 4 3.15 -6.76 -20.66
C ASN A 4 3.07 -7.33 -19.24
N THR A 5 2.48 -6.55 -18.33
CA THR A 5 1.82 -7.10 -17.15
C THR A 5 0.58 -7.80 -17.68
N ASP A 6 0.84 -8.97 -18.26
CA ASP A 6 -0.15 -10.00 -18.49
C ASP A 6 -0.86 -10.27 -17.17
N ARG A 7 -2.15 -10.48 -17.32
CA ARG A 7 -3.15 -10.43 -16.29
C ARG A 7 -3.06 -11.71 -15.46
N ASP A 8 -2.08 -11.79 -14.56
CA ASP A 8 -2.02 -12.81 -13.54
C ASP A 8 -3.20 -12.58 -12.57
N PRO A 9 -4.20 -13.47 -12.48
CA PRO A 9 -5.30 -13.33 -11.51
C PRO A 9 -4.80 -13.44 -10.05
N ALA A 10 -3.54 -13.81 -9.86
CA ALA A 10 -2.81 -13.85 -8.60
C ALA A 10 -1.98 -12.59 -8.31
N ALA A 11 -1.93 -11.60 -9.22
CA ALA A 11 -1.24 -10.35 -8.96
C ALA A 11 -1.96 -9.54 -7.87
N SER A 12 -1.20 -9.05 -6.90
CA SER A 12 -1.69 -8.18 -5.83
C SER A 12 -2.32 -6.92 -6.43
N LEU A 13 -3.47 -6.50 -5.91
CA LEU A 13 -4.12 -5.25 -6.34
C LEU A 13 -3.49 -4.03 -5.66
N VAL A 14 -2.96 -4.25 -4.47
CA VAL A 14 -2.31 -3.23 -3.64
C VAL A 14 -0.97 -3.76 -3.18
N GLU A 15 0.08 -2.98 -3.37
CA GLU A 15 1.43 -3.31 -2.90
C GLU A 15 1.95 -2.22 -1.97
N VAL A 16 2.31 -2.58 -0.74
CA VAL A 16 2.86 -1.65 0.25
C VAL A 16 4.39 -1.82 0.27
N ALA A 17 5.10 -0.74 -0.03
CA ALA A 17 6.57 -0.71 -0.07
C ALA A 17 7.20 -0.98 1.31
N GLU A 18 8.52 -1.14 1.34
CA GLU A 18 9.29 -1.37 2.57
C GLU A 18 9.07 -0.30 3.64
N PHE A 19 9.32 -0.68 4.89
CA PHE A 19 9.15 0.21 6.04
C PHE A 19 10.31 1.21 6.07
N ARG A 20 9.98 2.51 6.05
CA ARG A 20 10.94 3.62 6.08
C ARG A 20 10.69 4.47 7.31
N THR A 21 11.68 4.59 8.21
CA THR A 21 11.58 5.42 9.43
C THR A 21 11.81 6.91 9.16
N ASP A 22 12.36 7.24 8.00
CA ASP A 22 12.63 8.60 7.55
C ASP A 22 11.37 9.38 7.13
N SER A 23 10.23 8.69 6.97
CA SER A 23 8.99 9.25 6.44
C SER A 23 7.78 8.84 7.28
N ARG A 24 6.78 9.73 7.44
CA ARG A 24 5.49 9.42 8.09
C ARG A 24 4.65 8.40 7.33
N TYR A 25 4.89 8.28 6.02
CA TYR A 25 4.05 7.58 5.07
C TYR A 25 4.76 6.34 4.52
N ARG A 26 4.03 5.27 4.19
CA ARG A 26 4.55 4.21 3.31
C ARG A 26 4.04 4.45 1.91
N LEU A 27 4.86 4.13 0.92
CA LEU A 27 4.43 4.14 -0.48
C LEU A 27 3.55 2.91 -0.74
N VAL A 28 2.38 3.15 -1.33
CA VAL A 28 1.39 2.13 -1.66
C VAL A 28 1.11 2.22 -3.16
N HIS A 29 1.30 1.12 -3.87
CA HIS A 29 0.98 0.99 -5.28
C HIS A 29 -0.44 0.43 -5.43
N PHE A 30 -1.30 1.15 -6.14
CA PHE A 30 -2.61 0.65 -6.54
C PHE A 30 -2.58 0.24 -8.01
N ALA A 31 -3.01 -0.98 -8.30
CA ALA A 31 -3.11 -1.47 -9.66
C ALA A 31 -4.01 -0.55 -10.50
N GLY A 32 -3.42 0.16 -11.47
CA GLY A 32 -4.10 1.10 -12.35
C GLY A 32 -4.06 2.58 -11.93
N ALA A 33 -3.63 2.92 -10.71
CA ALA A 33 -3.46 4.32 -10.27
C ALA A 33 -2.00 4.71 -10.04
N GLY A 34 -1.13 3.76 -9.66
CA GLY A 34 0.29 4.01 -9.42
C GLY A 34 0.65 4.11 -7.94
N TRP A 35 1.81 4.71 -7.64
CA TRP A 35 2.37 4.80 -6.28
C TRP A 35 1.91 6.07 -5.56
N GLU A 36 1.42 5.91 -4.33
CA GLU A 36 0.93 6.99 -3.48
C GLU A 36 1.47 6.85 -2.05
N PRO A 37 1.97 7.93 -1.42
CA PRO A 37 2.34 7.92 -0.01
C PRO A 37 1.08 7.97 0.86
N LEU A 38 0.90 6.99 1.74
CA LEU A 38 -0.25 6.93 2.65
C LEU A 38 0.16 6.81 4.11
N ALA A 39 -0.63 7.40 5.00
CA ALA A 39 -0.60 7.15 6.43
C ALA A 39 -1.45 5.92 6.80
N PRO A 40 -1.28 5.33 8.00
CA PRO A 40 -2.14 4.24 8.49
C PRO A 40 -3.63 4.57 8.40
N GLU A 41 -4.02 5.79 8.76
CA GLU A 41 -5.41 6.26 8.75
C GLU A 41 -5.97 6.48 7.33
N GLU A 42 -5.10 6.74 6.35
CA GLU A 42 -5.47 7.00 4.95
C GLU A 42 -5.51 5.71 4.12
N PHE A 43 -4.84 4.66 4.57
CA PHE A 43 -4.70 3.41 3.82
C PHE A 43 -6.05 2.73 3.54
N GLU A 44 -6.80 2.40 4.59
CA GLU A 44 -8.10 1.73 4.45
C GLU A 44 -9.10 2.50 3.59
N PRO A 45 -9.35 3.81 3.83
CA PRO A 45 -10.28 4.55 2.98
C PRO A 45 -9.81 4.61 1.54
N ARG A 46 -8.50 4.81 1.28
CA ARG A 46 -7.97 4.83 -0.09
C ARG A 46 -8.15 3.49 -0.80
N VAL A 47 -7.87 2.37 -0.12
CA VAL A 47 -8.13 1.03 -0.68
C VAL A 47 -9.59 0.86 -1.08
N ARG A 48 -10.53 1.29 -0.23
CA ARG A 48 -11.97 1.23 -0.53
C ARG A 48 -12.40 2.19 -1.65
N GLU A 49 -11.74 3.34 -1.79
CA GLU A 49 -12.00 4.28 -2.91
C GLU A 49 -11.60 3.68 -4.26
N HIS A 50 -10.45 3.00 -4.35
CA HIS A 50 -9.99 2.35 -5.58
C HIS A 50 -10.69 1.01 -5.83
N PHE A 51 -10.94 0.24 -4.77
CA PHE A 51 -11.46 -1.12 -4.81
C PHE A 51 -12.52 -1.30 -3.71
N PRO A 52 -13.79 -0.94 -3.98
CA PRO A 52 -14.83 -0.93 -2.95
C PRO A 52 -15.14 -2.31 -2.35
N ASP A 53 -14.94 -3.39 -3.12
CA ASP A 53 -15.16 -4.78 -2.68
C ASP A 53 -13.88 -5.46 -2.13
N LEU A 54 -12.75 -4.75 -2.09
CA LEU A 54 -11.49 -5.30 -1.59
C LEU A 54 -11.42 -5.16 -0.07
N ASP A 55 -11.15 -6.27 0.61
CA ASP A 55 -10.77 -6.24 2.02
C ASP A 55 -9.31 -5.77 2.16
N PRO A 56 -9.04 -4.64 2.86
CA PRO A 56 -7.68 -4.14 3.03
C PRO A 56 -6.77 -5.10 3.82
N HIS A 57 -7.36 -6.06 4.55
CA HIS A 57 -6.67 -7.06 5.37
C HIS A 57 -6.40 -8.36 4.61
N ASP A 58 -6.85 -8.48 3.37
CA ASP A 58 -6.61 -9.63 2.52
C ASP A 58 -5.15 -9.70 2.09
N ALA A 59 -4.37 -10.61 2.70
CA ALA A 59 -2.95 -10.77 2.40
C ALA A 59 -2.65 -11.32 0.99
N VAL A 60 -3.67 -11.82 0.27
CA VAL A 60 -3.53 -12.28 -1.12
C VAL A 60 -3.64 -11.10 -2.07
N LYS A 61 -4.52 -10.14 -1.78
CA LYS A 61 -4.76 -8.96 -2.61
C LYS A 61 -3.93 -7.74 -2.19
N VAL A 62 -3.55 -7.66 -0.92
CA VAL A 62 -2.73 -6.61 -0.33
C VAL A 62 -1.39 -7.20 0.10
N ARG A 63 -0.36 -6.92 -0.70
CA ARG A 63 0.98 -7.44 -0.50
C ARG A 63 1.83 -6.40 0.21
N TRP A 64 2.34 -6.77 1.38
CA TRP A 64 3.33 -5.98 2.09
C TRP A 64 4.73 -6.46 1.72
N ALA A 65 5.62 -5.54 1.35
CA ALA A 65 7.02 -5.86 1.07
C ALA A 65 7.78 -6.32 2.33
N ASP A 66 7.46 -5.71 3.47
CA ASP A 66 8.00 -6.04 4.80
C ASP A 66 7.02 -5.57 5.88
N ARG A 67 7.05 -6.24 7.05
CA ARG A 67 6.25 -5.92 8.25
C ARG A 67 4.79 -5.54 7.95
N PRO A 68 3.90 -6.54 7.78
CA PRO A 68 2.51 -6.29 7.48
C PRO A 68 1.85 -5.52 8.63
N TRP A 69 1.01 -4.53 8.28
CA TRP A 69 0.31 -3.66 9.23
C TRP A 69 1.19 -2.74 10.07
N GLU A 70 2.50 -2.73 9.85
CA GLU A 70 3.41 -1.82 10.53
C GLU A 70 3.56 -0.53 9.73
N TRP A 71 3.31 0.60 10.38
CA TRP A 71 3.47 1.92 9.81
C TRP A 71 4.55 2.67 10.56
N PRO A 72 5.35 3.51 9.87
CA PRO A 72 6.35 4.31 10.54
C PRO A 72 5.69 5.12 11.65
N ALA A 73 6.22 4.98 12.87
CA ALA A 73 5.78 5.76 14.00
C ALA A 73 6.23 7.20 13.77
N TRP A 74 5.38 8.03 13.17
CA TRP A 74 5.57 9.46 13.22
C TRP A 74 5.35 9.90 14.67
N HIS A 75 6.41 10.36 15.31
CA HIS A 75 6.34 11.09 16.57
C HIS A 75 6.19 12.59 16.24
N PRO A 76 4.99 13.19 16.32
CA PRO A 76 4.89 14.64 16.30
C PRO A 76 5.40 15.17 17.64
N GLY A 77 6.71 15.38 17.77
CA GLY A 77 7.25 15.92 19.01
C GLY A 77 8.76 15.74 19.21
N GLU A 78 9.58 16.39 18.39
CA GLU A 78 10.81 17.03 18.87
C GLU A 78 11.12 18.19 17.92
N ALA A 79 10.56 19.35 18.25
CA ALA A 79 10.87 20.66 17.67
C ALA A 79 11.17 21.62 18.82
#